data_AF-A0A9N7NTA1-F1
#
_entry.id   AF-A0A9N7NTA1-F1
#
_cell.length_a   1.000
_cell.length_b   1.000
_cell.length_c   1.000
_cell.angle_alpha   90.00
_cell.angle_beta   90.00
_cell.angle_gamma   90.00
#
_symmetry.space_group_name_H-M   'P 1'
#
loop_
_entity.id
_entity.type
_entity.pdbx_description
1 polymer ?
#
loop_
_entity_poly.entity_id
_entity_poly.type
_entity_poly.pdbx_seq_one_letter_code
_entity_poly.pdbx_strand_id
1 'polypeptide(L)'
;MEQYNSPDEKPWVPILKPRKSGVVAYGKFAVEEYNRSSNASLEFKSVLQGAQRKIGGRKYTWLDINTSNGKYRADMYGWGGSKGHKVLISFNKLNY
;
A
#
# COMPACT_ATOMS: atom_id res chain seq x y z
N MET A 1 -0.54 24.78 15.83
CA MET A 1 -1.40 23.60 16.07
C MET A 1 -0.51 22.37 15.97
N GLU A 2 -0.03 21.86 17.11
CA GLU A 2 0.66 20.57 17.14
C GLU A 2 -0.38 19.47 16.93
N GLN A 3 -0.16 18.62 15.93
CA GLN A 3 -1.00 17.44 15.72
C GLN A 3 -0.77 16.51 16.91
N TYR A 4 -1.76 16.39 17.80
CA TYR A 4 -1.74 15.46 18.92
C TYR A 4 -1.77 14.04 18.37
N ASN A 5 -0.59 13.48 18.09
CA ASN A 5 -0.46 12.07 17.77
C ASN A 5 -0.76 11.29 19.05
N SER A 6 -1.87 10.55 19.04
CA SER A 6 -2.21 9.62 20.12
C SER A 6 -1.02 8.70 20.39
N PRO A 7 -0.66 8.40 21.65
CA PRO A 7 0.55 7.64 21.99
C PRO A 7 0.66 6.25 21.33
N ASP A 8 -0.44 5.73 20.79
CA ASP A 8 -0.52 4.46 20.05
C ASP A 8 -0.31 4.57 18.54
N GLU A 9 -0.24 5.78 17.98
CA GLU A 9 0.00 6.00 16.55
C GLU A 9 1.50 6.03 16.25
N LYS A 10 2.02 4.90 15.76
CA LYS A 10 3.42 4.87 15.30
C LYS A 10 3.57 5.73 14.03
N PRO A 11 4.66 6.51 13.91
CA PRO A 11 4.92 7.29 12.72
C PRO A 11 5.06 6.39 11.49
N TRP A 12 4.87 6.97 10.31
CA TRP A 12 5.15 6.28 9.05
C TRP A 12 6.65 5.97 8.94
N VAL A 13 6.97 4.70 8.75
CA VAL A 13 8.33 4.22 8.53
C VAL A 13 8.51 3.94 7.03
N PRO A 14 9.43 4.65 6.34
CA PRO A 14 9.68 4.43 4.92
C PRO A 14 10.12 2.99 4.62
N ILE A 15 9.65 2.45 3.49
CA ILE A 15 10.09 1.15 2.99
C ILE A 15 11.40 1.35 2.23
N LEU A 16 12.52 0.99 2.86
CA LEU A 16 13.86 1.15 2.29
C LEU A 16 14.17 0.17 1.15
N LYS A 17 13.42 -0.93 1.04
CA LYS A 17 13.63 -1.98 0.02
C LYS A 17 12.33 -2.28 -0.72
N PRO A 18 11.91 -1.42 -1.66
CA PRO A 18 10.63 -1.57 -2.38
C PRO A 18 10.56 -2.84 -3.25
N ARG A 19 11.73 -3.35 -3.68
CA ARG A 19 11.86 -4.59 -4.46
C ARG A 19 11.85 -5.87 -3.60
N LYS A 20 11.78 -5.76 -2.27
CA LYS A 20 11.69 -6.92 -1.40
C LYS A 20 10.41 -7.68 -1.74
N SER A 21 10.49 -9.01 -1.84
CA SER A 21 9.38 -9.88 -2.27
C SER A 21 8.06 -9.61 -1.55
N GLY A 22 8.10 -9.38 -0.22
CA GLY A 22 6.90 -9.03 0.54
C GLY A 22 6.27 -7.67 0.19
N VAL A 23 7.07 -6.69 -0.23
CA VAL A 23 6.59 -5.37 -0.68
C VAL A 23 6.00 -5.47 -2.08
N VAL A 24 6.66 -6.21 -2.96
CA VAL A 24 6.15 -6.52 -4.30
C VAL A 24 4.81 -7.25 -4.23
N ALA A 25 4.65 -8.18 -3.27
CA ALA A 25 3.38 -8.88 -3.04
C ALA A 25 2.25 -7.92 -2.65
N TYR A 26 2.52 -6.89 -1.85
CA TYR A 26 1.51 -5.85 -1.55
C TYR A 26 1.15 -5.03 -2.80
N GLY A 27 2.13 -4.70 -3.64
CA GLY A 27 1.88 -4.00 -4.90
C GLY A 27 1.01 -4.81 -5.87
N LYS A 28 1.31 -6.11 -6.03
CA LYS A 28 0.51 -7.04 -6.85
C LYS A 28 -0.93 -7.17 -6.33
N PHE A 29 -1.06 -7.40 -5.02
CA PHE A 29 -2.37 -7.45 -4.36
C PHE A 29 -3.21 -6.21 -4.64
N ALA A 30 -2.64 -5.00 -4.54
CA ALA A 30 -3.37 -3.77 -4.78
C ALA A 30 -3.90 -3.66 -6.22
N VAL A 31 -3.09 -4.05 -7.21
CA VAL A 31 -3.50 -4.05 -8.62
C VAL A 31 -4.58 -5.09 -8.89
N GLU A 32 -4.42 -6.31 -8.36
CA GLU A 32 -5.41 -7.39 -8.51
C GLU A 32 -6.76 -7.00 -7.92
N GLU A 33 -6.76 -6.44 -6.70
CA GLU A 33 -7.99 -6.02 -6.00
C GLU A 33 -8.67 -4.84 -6.70
N TYR A 34 -7.89 -3.89 -7.23
CA TYR A 34 -8.43 -2.79 -8.04
C TYR A 34 -9.03 -3.29 -9.36
N ASN A 35 -8.32 -4.17 -10.08
CA ASN A 35 -8.81 -4.74 -11.33
C ASN A 35 -10.12 -5.50 -11.13
N ARG A 36 -10.22 -6.28 -10.05
CA ARG A 36 -11.44 -7.02 -9.69
C ARG A 36 -12.61 -6.10 -9.37
N SER A 37 -12.38 -5.05 -8.57
CA SER A 37 -13.46 -4.14 -8.12
C SER A 37 -13.90 -3.14 -9.18
N SER A 38 -12.99 -2.71 -10.06
CA SER A 38 -13.23 -1.65 -11.05
C SER A 38 -13.39 -2.17 -12.48
N ASN A 39 -13.42 -3.49 -12.68
CA ASN A 39 -13.42 -4.15 -13.99
C ASN A 39 -12.31 -3.62 -14.92
N ALA A 40 -11.11 -3.45 -14.36
CA ALA A 40 -9.93 -2.90 -15.04
C ALA A 40 -8.91 -4.01 -15.37
N SER A 41 -7.94 -3.70 -16.23
CA SER A 41 -6.89 -4.62 -16.70
C SER A 41 -5.48 -4.03 -16.54
N LEU A 42 -5.20 -3.42 -15.40
CA LEU A 42 -3.87 -2.88 -15.10
C LEU A 42 -2.85 -4.00 -14.88
N GLU A 43 -1.66 -3.87 -15.45
CA GLU A 43 -0.54 -4.76 -15.18
C GLU A 43 0.38 -4.15 -14.14
N PHE A 44 0.71 -4.89 -13.08
CA PHE A 44 1.70 -4.48 -12.10
C PHE A 44 3.11 -4.52 -12.70
N LYS A 45 3.87 -3.41 -12.64
CA LYS A 45 5.28 -3.36 -13.07
C LYS A 45 6.24 -3.37 -11.90
N SER A 46 6.10 -2.42 -10.97
CA SER A 46 7.02 -2.29 -9.82
C SER A 46 6.45 -1.42 -8.71
N VAL A 47 7.03 -1.55 -7.51
CA VAL A 47 6.85 -0.59 -6.41
C VAL A 47 7.92 0.49 -6.52
N LEU A 48 7.51 1.75 -6.51
CA LEU A 48 8.40 2.91 -6.57
C LEU A 48 8.87 3.30 -5.17
N GLN A 49 7.92 3.48 -4.26
CA GLN A 49 8.16 3.88 -2.87
C GLN A 49 6.97 3.50 -1.99
N GLY A 50 7.13 3.63 -0.68
CA GLY A 50 6.10 3.29 0.27
C GLY A 50 6.49 3.61 1.70
N ALA A 51 5.51 3.59 2.61
CA ALA A 51 5.77 3.56 4.04
C ALA A 51 4.76 2.67 4.77
N GLN A 52 5.10 2.30 6.00
CA GLN A 52 4.27 1.45 6.86
C GLN A 52 4.13 2.06 8.25
N ARG A 53 2.95 1.90 8.86
CA ARG A 53 2.74 2.20 10.27
C ARG A 53 1.86 1.15 10.94
N LYS A 54 1.94 1.05 12.27
CA LYS A 54 1.09 0.17 13.06
C LYS A 54 0.18 1.03 13.94
N ILE A 55 -1.13 0.79 13.87
CA ILE A 55 -2.16 1.47 14.67
C ILE A 55 -3.14 0.39 15.12
N GLY A 56 -3.37 0.27 16.44
CA GLY A 56 -4.37 -0.65 16.99
C GLY A 56 -4.25 -2.09 16.50
N GLY A 57 -3.04 -2.64 16.44
CA GLY A 57 -2.77 -4.01 15.96
C GLY A 57 -2.86 -4.22 14.44
N ARG A 58 -3.27 -3.20 13.68
CA ARG A 58 -3.29 -3.21 12.21
C ARG A 58 -2.04 -2.60 11.64
N LYS A 59 -1.55 -3.17 10.54
CA LYS A 59 -0.45 -2.64 9.76
C LYS A 59 -1.00 -1.89 8.56
N TYR A 60 -0.87 -0.57 8.57
CA TYR A 60 -1.18 0.29 7.44
C TYR A 60 0.05 0.38 6.53
N THR A 61 -0.17 0.31 5.23
CA THR A 61 0.86 0.45 4.21
C THR A 61 0.32 1.36 3.12
N TRP A 62 1.12 2.31 2.66
CA TRP A 62 0.87 2.98 1.39
C TRP A 62 2.02 2.68 0.44
N LEU A 63 1.71 2.54 -0.84
CA LEU A 63 2.67 2.31 -1.91
C LEU A 63 2.36 3.22 -3.09
N ASP A 64 3.40 3.82 -3.67
CA ASP A 64 3.33 4.31 -5.05
C ASP A 64 3.83 3.19 -5.95
N ILE A 65 3.02 2.82 -6.94
CA ILE A 65 3.32 1.70 -7.84
C ILE A 65 3.26 2.16 -9.29
N ASN A 66 4.05 1.52 -10.14
CA ASN A 66 4.01 1.71 -11.58
C ASN A 66 3.21 0.56 -12.22
N THR A 67 2.32 0.90 -13.15
CA THR A 67 1.45 -0.04 -13.87
C THR A 67 1.54 0.11 -15.39
N SER A 68 0.77 -0.68 -16.14
CA SER A 68 0.61 -0.49 -17.60
C SER A 68 0.06 0.90 -17.97
N ASN A 69 -0.78 1.50 -17.12
CA ASN A 69 -1.48 2.78 -17.38
C ASN A 69 -1.00 3.94 -16.48
N GLY A 70 0.26 3.90 -16.07
CA GLY A 70 0.89 4.97 -15.29
C GLY A 70 1.07 4.64 -13.82
N LYS A 71 1.23 5.68 -12.99
CA LYS A 71 1.56 5.55 -11.57
C LYS A 71 0.30 5.66 -10.73
N TYR A 72 0.23 4.86 -9.67
CA TYR A 72 -0.91 4.82 -8.76
C TYR A 72 -0.45 4.81 -7.30
N ARG A 73 -1.25 5.45 -6.44
CA ARG A 73 -1.18 5.38 -5.00
C ARG A 73 -2.12 4.31 -4.50
N ALA A 74 -1.59 3.30 -3.82
CA ALA A 74 -2.36 2.29 -3.13
C ALA A 74 -2.23 2.48 -1.61
N ASP A 75 -3.34 2.62 -0.91
CA ASP A 75 -3.38 2.63 0.55
C ASP A 75 -4.11 1.37 1.02
N MET A 76 -3.53 0.68 2.00
CA MET A 76 -4.02 -0.62 2.46
C MET A 76 -3.77 -0.81 3.95
N TYR A 77 -4.52 -1.72 4.57
CA TYR A 77 -4.18 -2.23 5.89
C TYR A 77 -4.26 -3.76 5.92
N GLY A 78 -3.62 -4.36 6.92
CA GLY A 78 -3.70 -5.79 7.16
C GLY A 78 -3.44 -6.17 8.61
N TRP A 79 -3.83 -7.39 8.95
CA TRP A 79 -3.62 -8.01 10.27
C TRP A 79 -3.24 -9.48 10.08
N GLY A 80 -2.57 -10.10 11.06
CA GLY A 80 -2.20 -11.53 10.99
C GLY A 80 -0.91 -11.86 10.24
N GLY A 81 -0.02 -10.89 9.99
CA GLY A 81 1.30 -11.14 9.41
C GLY A 81 1.29 -11.53 7.92
N SER A 82 2.23 -12.37 7.49
CA SER A 82 2.49 -12.67 6.06
C SER A 82 1.31 -13.38 5.35
N LYS A 83 0.63 -14.29 6.06
CA LYS A 83 -0.60 -14.97 5.61
C LYS A 83 -1.87 -14.25 6.05
N GLY A 84 -1.71 -13.08 6.66
CA GLY A 84 -2.78 -12.26 7.18
C GLY A 84 -3.64 -11.63 6.09
N HIS A 85 -4.84 -11.22 6.50
CA HIS A 85 -5.77 -10.49 5.65
C HIS A 85 -5.17 -9.14 5.25
N LYS A 86 -5.50 -8.74 4.02
CA LYS A 86 -5.10 -7.47 3.42
C LYS A 86 -6.36 -6.86 2.84
N VAL A 87 -6.52 -5.56 3.04
CA VAL A 87 -7.67 -4.80 2.54
C VAL A 87 -7.12 -3.58 1.84
N LEU A 88 -7.50 -3.41 0.57
CA LEU A 88 -7.24 -2.21 -0.19
C LEU A 88 -8.24 -1.14 0.25
N ILE A 89 -7.75 0.02 0.68
CA ILE A 89 -8.57 1.17 1.10
C ILE A 89 -8.84 2.08 -0.09
N SER A 90 -7.78 2.40 -0.83
CA SER A 90 -7.84 3.31 -1.97
C SER A 90 -6.78 2.97 -3.00
N PHE A 91 -7.10 3.27 -4.25
CA PHE A 91 -6.23 3.08 -5.40
C PHE A 91 -6.42 4.22 -6.40
N ASN A 92 -5.58 5.24 -6.32
CA ASN A 92 -5.75 6.51 -7.03
C ASN A 92 -4.62 6.74 -8.03
N LYS A 93 -4.94 7.22 -9.24
CA LYS A 93 -3.93 7.58 -10.23
C LYS A 93 -3.13 8.80 -9.75
N LEU A 94 -1.82 8.76 -9.95
CA LEU A 94 -0.90 9.85 -9.64
C LEU A 94 -0.64 10.67 -10.90
N ASN A 95 -0.85 11.99 -10.82
CA ASN A 95 -0.77 12.92 -11.95
C ASN A 95 0.44 13.88 -11.81
N TYR A 96 1.64 13.33 -11.65
CA TYR A 96 2.86 14.12 -11.56
C TYR A 96 4.00 13.51 -12.39
#